data_AF-A0A7K7P6N4-F1
#
_entry.id   AF-A0A7K7P6N4-F1
#
_cell.length_a   1.000
_cell.length_b   1.000
_cell.length_c   1.000
_cell.angle_alpha   90.00
_cell.angle_beta   90.00
_cell.angle_gamma   90.00
#
_symmetry.space_group_name_H-M   'P 1'
#
loop_
_entity.id
_entity.type
_entity.pdbx_description
1 polymer ?
#
loop_
_entity_poly.entity_id
_entity_poly.type
_entity_poly.pdbx_seq_one_letter_code
_entity_poly.pdbx_strand_id
1 'polypeptide(L)'
;QTKIKPVQMMFLKDKFFILHETTLKIKIIELPYVENELSMFILLPDDISDNTTGLELVERELTYEKLAEWTNSANMRKAEVHLYLPKLKVEENYDLKSPLSSMGIRNAFDPGQADFTGMSEKKDLFISHVIHKAFVEVNEEGTEAAAATGVLIIRSRVPTMTFKADHPFLFFIRHNKSQTILFFGRLCSP
;
A
#
# COMPACT_ATOMS: atom_id res chain seq x y z
N GLN A 1 1.94 -24.65 8.21
CA GLN A 1 1.03 -25.00 7.09
C GLN A 1 0.43 -23.70 6.58
N THR A 2 0.73 -23.34 5.33
CA THR A 2 0.13 -22.19 4.65
C THR A 2 -1.35 -22.49 4.42
N LYS A 3 -2.25 -21.70 5.03
CA LYS A 3 -3.70 -21.85 4.84
C LYS A 3 -4.12 -21.08 3.58
N ILE A 4 -4.86 -21.73 2.69
CA ILE A 4 -5.38 -21.14 1.46
C ILE A 4 -6.87 -20.83 1.67
N LYS A 5 -7.30 -19.62 1.29
CA LYS A 5 -8.70 -19.18 1.34
C LYS A 5 -9.18 -18.81 -0.07
N PRO A 6 -10.33 -19.31 -0.54
CA PRO A 6 -10.92 -18.85 -1.79
C PRO A 6 -11.30 -17.36 -1.70
N VAL A 7 -10.96 -16.58 -2.72
CA VAL A 7 -11.27 -15.14 -2.83
C VAL A 7 -11.72 -14.80 -4.25
N GLN A 8 -12.45 -13.70 -4.39
CA GLN A 8 -12.81 -13.15 -5.70
C GLN A 8 -11.58 -12.47 -6.31
N MET A 9 -11.04 -13.04 -7.38
CA MET A 9 -9.83 -12.57 -8.04
C MET A 9 -10.20 -11.81 -9.32
N MET A 10 -9.87 -10.52 -9.37
CA MET A 10 -9.99 -9.70 -10.57
C MET A 10 -8.86 -10.05 -11.54
N PHE A 11 -9.10 -9.87 -12.84
CA PHE A 11 -8.10 -10.06 -13.88
C PHE A 11 -8.10 -8.87 -14.84
N LEU A 12 -6.92 -8.32 -15.09
CA LEU A 12 -6.72 -7.22 -16.04
C LEU A 12 -5.48 -7.48 -16.89
N LYS A 13 -5.58 -7.18 -18.18
CA LYS A 13 -4.45 -7.22 -19.11
C LYS A 13 -4.21 -5.81 -19.66
N ASP A 14 -3.12 -5.17 -19.22
CA ASP A 14 -2.73 -3.84 -19.70
C ASP A 14 -1.24 -3.58 -19.47
N LYS A 15 -0.75 -2.39 -19.83
CA LYS A 15 0.62 -1.93 -19.64
C LYS A 15 0.79 -1.15 -18.34
N PHE A 16 1.50 -1.74 -17.39
CA PHE A 16 1.80 -1.12 -16.10
C PHE A 16 3.30 -0.84 -15.96
N PHE A 17 3.63 0.09 -15.06
CA PHE A 17 5.00 0.19 -14.54
C PHE A 17 5.22 -0.93 -13.54
N ILE A 18 6.29 -1.68 -13.72
CA ILE A 18 6.68 -2.80 -12.86
C ILE A 18 8.18 -2.77 -12.58
N LEU A 19 8.55 -3.15 -11.36
CA LEU A 19 9.92 -3.37 -10.91
C LEU A 19 10.00 -4.75 -10.24
N HIS A 20 11.09 -5.48 -10.47
CA HIS A 20 11.45 -6.65 -9.68
C HIS A 20 12.72 -6.31 -8.93
N GLU A 21 12.60 -6.17 -7.60
CA GLU A 21 13.74 -5.93 -6.72
C GLU A 21 14.26 -7.30 -6.25
N THR A 22 15.51 -7.59 -6.60
CA THR A 22 16.09 -8.93 -6.46
C THR A 22 16.65 -9.23 -5.06
N THR A 23 16.94 -8.21 -4.26
CA THR A 23 17.58 -8.36 -2.94
C THR A 23 16.58 -8.87 -1.90
N LEU A 24 15.41 -8.24 -1.85
CA LEU A 24 14.26 -8.60 -1.02
C LEU A 24 13.31 -9.56 -1.73
N LYS A 25 13.54 -9.84 -3.03
CA LYS A 25 12.72 -10.73 -3.85
C LYS A 25 11.26 -10.28 -3.87
N ILE A 26 11.04 -9.02 -4.27
CA ILE A 26 9.71 -8.41 -4.34
C ILE A 26 9.43 -7.87 -5.74
N LYS A 27 8.20 -8.06 -6.20
CA LYS A 27 7.65 -7.43 -7.40
C LYS A 27 6.81 -6.26 -6.99
N ILE A 28 6.97 -5.15 -7.71
CA ILE A 28 6.29 -3.90 -7.41
C ILE A 28 5.58 -3.45 -8.67
N ILE A 29 4.27 -3.25 -8.60
CA ILE A 29 3.45 -2.75 -9.71
C ILE A 29 2.78 -1.44 -9.32
N GLU A 30 2.72 -0.52 -10.28
CA GLU A 30 1.96 0.74 -10.17
C GLU A 30 0.64 0.62 -10.93
N LEU A 31 -0.46 0.88 -10.23
CA LEU A 31 -1.82 0.96 -10.75
C LEU A 31 -2.29 2.42 -10.66
N PRO A 32 -2.22 3.18 -11.76
CA PRO A 32 -2.68 4.57 -11.76
C PRO A 32 -4.21 4.63 -11.66
N TYR A 33 -4.71 5.57 -10.86
CA TYR A 33 -6.13 5.93 -10.84
C TYR A 33 -6.45 6.97 -11.92
N VAL A 34 -7.74 7.33 -12.02
CA VAL A 34 -8.25 8.33 -12.97
C VAL A 34 -7.40 9.60 -12.96
N GLU A 35 -7.08 10.10 -14.15
CA GLU A 35 -6.22 11.28 -14.39
C GLU A 35 -4.78 11.17 -13.88
N ASN A 36 -4.33 10.00 -13.42
CA ASN A 36 -2.98 9.76 -12.92
C ASN A 36 -2.60 10.68 -11.73
N GLU A 37 -3.59 11.21 -11.01
CA GLU A 37 -3.37 12.01 -9.80
C GLU A 37 -2.93 11.15 -8.61
N LEU A 38 -3.53 9.96 -8.49
CA LEU A 38 -3.21 8.95 -7.50
C LEU A 38 -2.69 7.68 -8.18
N SER A 39 -1.80 6.97 -7.51
CA SER A 39 -1.39 5.62 -7.90
C SER A 39 -1.44 4.69 -6.70
N MET A 40 -1.99 3.49 -6.89
CA MET A 40 -1.81 2.38 -5.97
C MET A 40 -0.53 1.63 -6.34
N PHE A 41 0.32 1.39 -5.35
CA PHE A 41 1.48 0.52 -5.47
C PHE A 41 1.22 -0.76 -4.69
N ILE A 42 1.60 -1.90 -5.27
CA ILE A 42 1.54 -3.20 -4.61
C ILE A 42 2.94 -3.79 -4.59
N LEU A 43 3.43 -4.13 -3.39
CA LEU A 43 4.70 -4.81 -3.15
C LEU A 43 4.38 -6.27 -2.79
N LEU A 44 4.61 -7.15 -3.75
CA LEU A 44 4.31 -8.57 -3.66
C LEU A 44 5.62 -9.36 -3.57
N PRO A 45 5.87 -10.10 -2.47
CA PRO A 45 6.98 -11.05 -2.42
C PRO A 45 6.97 -12.05 -3.57
N ASP A 46 8.13 -12.59 -3.92
CA ASP A 46 8.20 -13.65 -4.94
C ASP A 46 7.56 -14.95 -4.46
N ASP A 47 7.63 -15.22 -3.15
CA ASP A 47 7.05 -16.40 -2.49
C ASP A 47 6.87 -16.15 -0.98
N ILE A 48 6.10 -17.02 -0.31
CA ILE A 48 5.98 -17.05 1.15
C ILE A 48 7.19 -17.83 1.71
N SER A 49 8.32 -17.14 1.85
CA SER A 49 9.58 -17.77 2.28
C SER A 49 9.77 -17.87 3.80
N ASP A 50 8.94 -17.18 4.58
CA ASP A 50 8.96 -17.23 6.05
C ASP A 50 7.84 -18.13 6.61
N ASN A 51 7.84 -18.36 7.92
CA ASN A 51 6.83 -19.19 8.58
C ASN A 51 5.49 -18.46 8.82
N THR A 52 5.33 -17.24 8.31
CA THR A 52 4.15 -16.39 8.55
C THR A 52 3.49 -15.94 7.24
N THR A 53 3.96 -14.85 6.62
CA THR A 53 3.29 -14.12 5.53
C THR A 53 4.13 -13.94 4.28
N GLY A 54 5.44 -14.15 4.34
CA GLY A 54 6.41 -13.79 3.31
C GLY A 54 6.86 -12.33 3.36
N LEU A 55 6.29 -11.53 4.28
CA LEU A 55 6.51 -10.08 4.36
C LEU A 55 7.49 -9.66 5.43
N GLU A 56 7.94 -10.55 6.32
CA GLU A 56 8.74 -10.14 7.50
C GLU A 56 10.03 -9.40 7.11
N LEU A 57 10.72 -9.90 6.08
CA LEU A 57 11.93 -9.24 5.56
C LEU A 57 11.62 -7.90 4.91
N VAL A 58 10.51 -7.81 4.18
CA VAL A 58 10.09 -6.58 3.51
C VAL A 58 9.73 -5.52 4.54
N GLU A 59 8.90 -5.85 5.53
CA GLU A 59 8.48 -4.95 6.60
C GLU A 59 9.66 -4.46 7.45
N ARG A 60 10.61 -5.34 7.77
CA ARG A 60 11.79 -4.97 8.55
C ARG A 60 12.73 -4.03 7.80
N GLU A 61 12.91 -4.28 6.51
CA GLU A 61 13.85 -3.54 5.67
C GLU A 61 13.22 -2.29 5.06
N LEU A 62 11.89 -2.10 5.19
CA LEU A 62 11.16 -0.99 4.59
C LEU A 62 11.54 0.34 5.22
N THR A 63 12.09 1.24 4.40
CA THR A 63 12.30 2.64 4.76
C THR A 63 11.68 3.54 3.72
N TYR A 64 11.51 4.83 4.05
CA TYR A 64 11.01 5.80 3.10
C TYR A 64 11.93 5.92 1.87
N GLU A 65 13.24 5.89 2.05
CA GLU A 65 14.24 6.02 0.98
C GLU A 65 14.13 4.86 -0.01
N LYS A 66 14.06 3.62 0.51
CA LYS A 66 13.87 2.42 -0.31
C LYS A 66 12.54 2.47 -1.05
N LEU A 67 11.45 2.84 -0.37
CA LEU A 67 10.13 2.94 -0.99
C LEU A 67 10.11 4.00 -2.10
N ALA A 68 10.74 5.16 -1.88
CA ALA A 68 10.88 6.21 -2.88
C ALA A 68 11.74 5.77 -4.07
N GLU A 69 12.83 5.05 -3.83
CA GLU A 69 13.69 4.48 -4.87
C GLU A 69 12.93 3.47 -5.74
N TRP A 70 12.26 2.51 -5.11
CA TRP A 70 11.54 1.44 -5.80
C TRP A 70 10.34 1.93 -6.62
N THR A 71 9.72 3.02 -6.20
CA THR A 71 8.51 3.58 -6.83
C THR A 71 8.79 4.83 -7.65
N ASN A 72 10.06 5.08 -7.95
CA ASN A 72 10.48 6.08 -8.93
C ASN A 72 10.27 5.52 -10.35
N SER A 73 9.47 6.22 -11.15
CA SER A 73 9.19 5.85 -12.54
C SER A 73 10.45 5.62 -13.40
N ALA A 74 11.58 6.26 -13.09
CA ALA A 74 12.85 6.05 -13.78
C ALA A 74 13.45 4.66 -13.55
N ASN A 75 13.14 4.04 -12.42
CA ASN A 75 13.60 2.70 -12.04
C ASN A 75 12.61 1.61 -12.46
N MET A 76 11.38 1.98 -12.82
CA MET A 76 10.33 1.03 -13.21
C MET A 76 10.28 0.85 -14.72
N ARG A 77 9.99 -0.37 -15.16
CA ARG A 77 9.81 -0.71 -16.57
C ARG A 77 8.34 -0.74 -16.92
N LYS A 78 7.94 -0.07 -18.00
CA LYS A 78 6.59 -0.25 -18.57
C LYS A 78 6.51 -1.56 -19.38
N ALA A 79 5.60 -2.45 -19.01
CA ALA A 79 5.44 -3.76 -19.66
C ALA A 79 3.97 -4.19 -19.72
N GLU A 80 3.60 -5.03 -20.69
CA GLU A 80 2.30 -5.69 -20.71
C GLU A 80 2.27 -6.75 -19.59
N VAL A 81 1.30 -6.62 -18.69
CA VAL A 81 1.14 -7.47 -17.51
C VAL A 81 -0.25 -8.10 -17.50
N HIS A 82 -0.30 -9.41 -17.23
CA HIS A 82 -1.49 -10.11 -16.75
C HIS A 82 -1.57 -9.93 -15.24
N LEU A 83 -2.39 -8.98 -14.80
CA LEU A 83 -2.61 -8.65 -13.40
C LEU A 83 -3.75 -9.48 -12.84
N TYR A 84 -3.49 -10.16 -11.73
CA TYR A 84 -4.50 -10.79 -10.89
C TYR A 84 -4.45 -10.14 -9.51
N LEU A 85 -5.57 -9.55 -9.09
CA LEU A 85 -5.68 -8.81 -7.83
C LEU A 85 -6.98 -9.19 -7.12
N PRO A 86 -6.99 -9.54 -5.83
CA PRO A 86 -8.22 -9.83 -5.13
C PRO A 86 -9.07 -8.56 -5.01
N LYS A 87 -10.39 -8.70 -5.13
CA LYS A 87 -11.32 -7.68 -4.62
C LYS A 87 -11.09 -7.58 -3.12
N LEU A 88 -10.77 -6.38 -2.63
CA LEU A 88 -10.47 -6.18 -1.22
C LEU A 88 -11.35 -5.06 -0.65
N LYS A 89 -11.85 -5.31 0.55
CA LYS A 89 -12.55 -4.34 1.38
C LYS A 89 -11.93 -4.41 2.76
N VAL A 90 -11.11 -3.42 3.09
CA VAL A 90 -10.38 -3.34 4.35
C VAL A 90 -10.98 -2.19 5.16
N GLU A 91 -11.47 -2.52 6.34
CA GLU A 91 -11.97 -1.55 7.32
C GLU A 91 -11.26 -1.80 8.65
N GLU A 92 -10.52 -0.80 9.12
CA GLU A 92 -9.74 -0.91 10.35
C GLU A 92 -10.00 0.30 11.24
N ASN A 93 -9.97 0.06 12.55
CA ASN A 93 -10.18 1.08 13.58
C ASN A 93 -9.09 0.95 14.64
N TYR A 94 -8.29 2.00 14.78
CA TYR A 94 -7.15 2.04 15.70
C TYR A 94 -7.35 3.10 16.77
N ASP A 95 -7.03 2.75 18.02
CA ASP A 95 -6.69 3.73 19.04
C ASP A 95 -5.17 3.99 18.98
N LEU A 96 -4.82 5.17 18.47
CA LEU A 96 -3.43 5.57 18.24
C LEU A 96 -2.74 6.08 19.49
N LYS A 97 -3.41 6.18 20.64
CA LYS A 97 -2.79 6.68 21.88
C LYS A 97 -1.52 5.91 22.23
N SER A 98 -1.59 4.58 22.26
CA SER A 98 -0.46 3.72 22.64
C SER A 98 0.67 3.74 21.59
N PRO A 99 0.39 3.59 20.28
CA PRO A 99 1.40 3.77 19.23
C PRO A 99 2.11 5.13 19.28
N LEU A 100 1.36 6.24 19.33
CA LEU A 100 1.93 7.60 19.34
C LEU A 100 2.74 7.87 20.62
N SER A 101 2.30 7.34 21.77
CA SER A 101 3.06 7.41 23.02
C SER A 101 4.41 6.67 22.91
N SER A 102 4.40 5.52 22.23
CA SER A 102 5.61 4.72 22.01
C SER A 102 6.57 5.41 21.03
N MET A 103 6.03 6.19 20.09
CA MET A 103 6.79 7.04 19.16
C MET A 103 7.32 8.34 19.79
N GLY A 104 6.96 8.65 21.04
CA GLY A 104 7.51 9.78 21.80
C GLY A 104 6.51 10.89 22.15
N ILE A 105 5.28 10.84 21.64
CA ILE A 105 4.22 11.78 22.00
C ILE A 105 3.62 11.34 23.33
N ARG A 106 4.32 11.55 24.45
CA ARG A 106 3.86 11.07 25.78
C ARG A 106 3.11 12.15 26.54
N ASN A 107 3.72 13.33 26.66
CA ASN A 107 3.20 14.42 27.49
C ASN A 107 1.80 14.87 27.06
N ALA A 108 1.51 14.88 25.75
CA ALA A 108 0.21 15.28 25.22
C ALA A 108 -0.96 14.43 25.75
N PHE A 109 -0.69 13.20 26.20
CA PHE A 109 -1.69 12.27 26.73
C PHE A 109 -1.75 12.24 28.27
N ASP A 110 -0.83 12.92 28.95
CA ASP A 110 -0.68 12.92 30.39
C ASP A 110 -1.30 14.19 31.00
N PRO A 111 -2.33 14.08 31.87
CA PRO A 111 -2.99 15.24 32.46
C PRO A 111 -2.09 16.16 33.29
N GLY A 112 -0.97 15.66 33.82
CA GLY A 112 -0.02 16.41 34.63
C GLY A 112 1.16 16.99 33.85
N GLN A 113 1.39 16.54 32.61
CA GLN A 113 2.53 16.95 31.78
C GLN A 113 2.11 17.62 30.45
N ALA A 114 0.84 17.51 30.06
CA ALA A 114 0.32 18.12 28.85
C ALA A 114 0.39 19.65 28.94
N ASP A 115 0.99 20.27 27.93
CA ASP A 115 1.02 21.72 27.79
C ASP A 115 0.31 22.14 26.51
N PHE A 116 -0.95 22.56 26.67
CA PHE A 116 -1.79 23.12 25.61
C PHE A 116 -2.16 24.59 25.91
N THR A 117 -1.26 25.33 26.59
CA THR A 117 -1.48 26.73 26.97
C THR A 117 -1.71 27.67 25.78
N GLY A 118 -1.20 27.31 24.59
CA GLY A 118 -1.51 28.01 23.34
C GLY A 118 -2.95 27.85 22.85
N MET A 119 -3.72 26.90 23.39
CA MET A 119 -5.14 26.66 23.05
C MET A 119 -6.10 27.07 24.17
N SER A 120 -5.70 26.90 25.42
CA SER A 120 -6.52 27.17 26.60
C SER A 120 -5.66 27.60 27.78
N GLU A 121 -6.08 28.63 28.51
CA GLU A 121 -5.42 29.08 29.75
C GLU A 121 -5.56 28.06 30.89
N LYS A 122 -6.52 27.13 30.78
CA LYS A 122 -6.72 26.07 31.78
C LYS A 122 -5.72 24.94 31.59
N LYS A 123 -5.12 24.49 32.70
CA LYS A 123 -4.09 23.44 32.74
C LYS A 123 -4.65 22.02 32.88
N ASP A 124 -5.90 21.81 32.51
CA ASP A 124 -6.61 20.52 32.56
C ASP A 124 -6.89 19.94 31.17
N LEU A 125 -6.34 20.57 30.12
CA LEU A 125 -6.47 20.12 28.74
C LEU A 125 -5.38 19.09 28.42
N PHE A 126 -5.79 17.90 27.97
CA PHE A 126 -4.92 16.84 27.48
C PHE A 126 -5.66 15.98 26.44
N ILE A 127 -4.92 15.20 25.66
CA ILE A 127 -5.52 14.28 24.69
C ILE A 127 -5.92 12.99 25.41
N SER A 128 -7.21 12.69 25.44
CA SER A 128 -7.74 11.48 26.07
C SER A 128 -7.52 10.25 25.18
N HIS A 129 -8.02 10.29 23.95
CA HIS A 129 -8.00 9.20 22.95
C HIS A 129 -7.73 9.75 21.55
N VAL A 130 -7.16 8.93 20.67
CA VAL A 130 -6.95 9.26 19.26
C VAL A 130 -7.49 8.10 18.42
N ILE A 131 -8.69 8.26 17.89
CA ILE A 131 -9.36 7.22 17.11
C ILE A 131 -9.12 7.47 15.63
N HIS A 132 -8.54 6.50 14.93
CA HIS A 132 -8.32 6.53 13.50
C HIS A 132 -9.04 5.36 12.83
N LYS A 133 -10.06 5.69 12.03
CA LYS A 133 -10.80 4.72 11.21
C LYS A 133 -10.42 4.91 9.76
N ALA A 134 -10.04 3.82 9.10
CA ALA A 134 -9.67 3.81 7.70
C ALA A 134 -10.47 2.74 6.95
N PHE A 135 -10.93 3.10 5.76
CA PHE A 135 -11.67 2.22 4.87
C PHE A 135 -11.05 2.29 3.48
N VAL A 136 -10.72 1.14 2.90
CA VAL A 136 -10.21 1.00 1.55
C VAL A 136 -10.99 -0.11 0.84
N GLU A 137 -11.58 0.23 -0.30
CA GLU A 137 -12.24 -0.72 -1.18
C GLU A 137 -11.61 -0.65 -2.57
N VAL A 138 -11.16 -1.79 -3.08
CA VAL A 138 -10.59 -1.91 -4.43
C VAL A 138 -11.48 -2.84 -5.24
N ASN A 139 -12.00 -2.30 -6.34
CA ASN A 139 -12.89 -2.98 -7.28
C ASN A 139 -12.48 -2.72 -8.73
N GLU A 140 -13.16 -3.40 -9.66
CA GLU A 140 -12.90 -3.28 -11.10
C GLU A 140 -13.25 -1.89 -11.62
N GLU A 141 -14.35 -1.26 -11.19
CA GLU A 141 -14.83 0.01 -11.73
C GLU A 141 -13.80 1.15 -11.61
N GLY A 142 -13.14 1.27 -10.46
CA GLY A 142 -12.10 2.28 -10.24
C GLY A 142 -10.77 1.99 -10.96
N THR A 143 -10.53 0.72 -11.31
CA THR A 143 -9.29 0.26 -11.96
C THR A 143 -9.43 0.22 -13.49
N GLU A 144 -10.61 -0.14 -14.00
CA GLU A 144 -10.94 -0.22 -15.43
C GLU A 144 -11.09 1.16 -16.09
N ALA A 145 -11.62 2.15 -15.37
CA ALA A 145 -11.76 3.51 -15.89
C ALA A 145 -10.41 4.14 -16.28
N ALA A 146 -9.32 3.80 -15.58
CA ALA A 146 -7.98 4.26 -15.90
C ALA A 146 -7.36 3.49 -17.09
N ALA A 147 -7.62 2.19 -17.20
CA ALA A 147 -7.12 1.31 -18.26
C ALA A 147 -7.77 1.57 -19.64
N ALA A 148 -9.04 2.00 -19.67
CA ALA A 148 -9.78 2.24 -20.91
C ALA A 148 -9.19 3.37 -21.78
N THR A 149 -8.39 4.28 -21.22
CA THR A 149 -7.88 5.47 -21.92
C THR A 149 -6.67 5.23 -22.84
N GLY A 150 -6.19 3.98 -22.99
CA GLY A 150 -4.87 3.72 -23.57
C GLY A 150 -4.70 2.44 -24.38
N VAL A 151 -5.70 1.97 -25.13
CA VAL A 151 -5.55 0.74 -25.91
C VAL A 151 -5.11 1.01 -27.36
N LEU A 152 -3.79 0.91 -27.61
CA LEU A 152 -3.22 0.62 -28.93
C LEU A 152 -2.67 -0.81 -28.91
N ILE A 153 -3.36 -1.72 -29.61
CA ILE A 153 -2.91 -3.12 -29.77
C ILE A 153 -1.79 -3.14 -30.81
N ILE A 154 -0.55 -3.25 -30.37
CA ILE A 154 0.57 -3.63 -31.22
C ILE A 154 1.05 -5.00 -30.75
N ARG A 155 0.86 -6.03 -31.59
CA ARG A 155 1.39 -7.37 -31.35
C ARG A 155 2.91 -7.34 -31.49
N SER A 156 3.63 -7.40 -30.38
CA SER A 156 5.07 -7.68 -30.35
C SER A 156 5.32 -8.91 -29.49
N ARG A 157 6.31 -9.73 -29.86
CA ARG A 157 6.75 -10.97 -29.19
C ARG A 157 7.44 -10.70 -27.83
N VAL A 158 7.00 -9.70 -27.08
CA VAL A 158 7.52 -9.42 -25.74
C VAL A 158 6.91 -10.46 -24.79
N PRO A 159 7.71 -11.12 -23.94
CA PRO A 159 7.16 -12.01 -22.92
C PRO A 159 6.13 -11.25 -22.08
N THR A 160 4.90 -11.73 -22.06
CA THR A 160 3.87 -11.19 -21.19
C THR A 160 4.24 -11.53 -19.74
N MET A 161 4.30 -10.52 -18.87
CA MET A 161 4.62 -10.71 -17.46
C MET A 161 3.34 -11.06 -16.70
N THR A 162 3.40 -11.98 -15.74
CA THR A 162 2.27 -12.25 -14.84
C THR A 162 2.56 -11.65 -13.46
N PHE A 163 1.66 -10.80 -12.98
CA PHE A 163 1.65 -10.30 -11.60
C PHE A 163 0.41 -10.86 -10.92
N LYS A 164 0.58 -11.80 -10.00
CA LYS A 164 -0.52 -12.51 -9.35
C LYS A 164 -0.44 -12.32 -7.84
N ALA A 165 -1.25 -11.41 -7.31
CA ALA A 165 -1.32 -11.11 -5.90
C ALA A 165 -2.20 -12.12 -5.15
N ASP A 166 -1.77 -13.38 -5.09
CA ASP A 166 -2.52 -14.50 -4.49
C ASP A 166 -2.03 -14.92 -3.09
N HIS A 167 -1.13 -14.14 -2.51
CA HIS A 167 -0.56 -14.32 -1.18
C HIS A 167 -0.32 -12.95 -0.54
N PRO A 168 0.08 -12.86 0.75
CA PRO A 168 0.17 -11.58 1.43
C PRO A 168 1.07 -10.55 0.73
N PHE A 169 0.58 -9.31 0.64
CA PHE A 169 1.31 -8.19 0.04
C PHE A 169 1.12 -6.91 0.83
N LEU A 170 2.05 -5.96 0.64
CA LEU A 170 1.87 -4.58 1.08
C LEU A 170 1.29 -3.77 -0.07
N PHE A 171 0.48 -2.78 0.26
CA PHE A 171 0.00 -1.81 -0.70
C PHE A 171 0.00 -0.41 -0.10
N PHE A 172 0.09 0.59 -0.97
CA PHE A 172 -0.12 1.97 -0.57
C PHE A 172 -0.72 2.78 -1.71
N ILE A 173 -1.46 3.83 -1.38
CA ILE A 173 -2.00 4.79 -2.34
C ILE A 173 -1.24 6.09 -2.14
N ARG A 174 -0.65 6.60 -3.22
CA ARG A 174 0.17 7.82 -3.22
C ARG A 174 -0.45 8.87 -4.11
N HIS A 175 -0.42 10.11 -3.65
CA HIS A 175 -0.65 11.27 -4.51
C HIS A 175 0.61 11.59 -5.31
N ASN A 176 0.53 11.47 -6.64
CA ASN A 176 1.69 11.47 -7.52
C ASN A 176 2.40 12.83 -7.57
N LYS A 177 1.67 13.94 -7.41
CA LYS A 177 2.28 15.28 -7.46
C LYS A 177 3.05 15.63 -6.19
N SER A 178 2.51 15.32 -5.01
CA SER A 178 3.17 15.62 -3.73
C SER A 178 4.02 14.47 -3.19
N GLN A 179 3.95 13.30 -3.82
CA GLN A 179 4.58 12.06 -3.35
C GLN A 179 4.10 11.60 -1.97
N THR A 180 2.95 12.13 -1.50
CA THR A 180 2.40 11.83 -0.18
C THR A 180 1.65 10.50 -0.19
N ILE A 181 1.95 9.64 0.77
CA ILE A 181 1.21 8.40 1.00
C ILE A 181 -0.10 8.74 1.72
N LEU A 182 -1.22 8.42 1.08
CA LEU A 182 -2.57 8.64 1.60
C LEU A 182 -3.08 7.42 2.37
N PHE A 183 -2.76 6.23 1.88
CA PHE A 183 -3.09 4.97 2.52
C PHE A 183 -1.88 4.05 2.49
N PHE A 184 -1.65 3.30 3.56
CA PHE A 184 -0.63 2.28 3.63
C PHE A 184 -1.22 1.08 4.37
N GLY A 185 -1.08 -0.12 3.81
CA GLY A 185 -1.72 -1.30 4.35
C GLY A 185 -1.02 -2.59 3.98
N ARG A 186 -1.36 -3.62 4.73
CA ARG A 186 -0.99 -5.01 4.49
C ARG A 186 -2.24 -5.83 4.26
N LEU A 187 -2.27 -6.61 3.18
CA LEU A 187 -3.34 -7.58 2.94
C LEU A 187 -2.80 -8.98 3.15
N CYS A 188 -3.17 -9.64 4.27
CA CYS A 188 -2.82 -11.04 4.52
C CYS A 188 -3.93 -12.02 4.11
N SER A 189 -5.18 -11.58 4.22
CA SER A 189 -6.37 -12.35 3.88
C SER A 189 -7.44 -11.38 3.42
N PRO A 190 -7.82 -11.40 2.13
CA PRO A 190 -8.94 -10.62 1.61
C PRO A 190 -10.29 -11.08 2.19
#